data_AF-A0A843DWE7-F1
#
_entry.id   AF-A0A843DWE7-F1
#
_cell.length_a   1.000
_cell.length_b   1.000
_cell.length_c   1.000
_cell.angle_alpha   90.00
_cell.angle_beta   90.00
_cell.angle_gamma   90.00
#
_symmetry.space_group_name_H-M   'P 1'
#
loop_
_entity.id
_entity.type
_entity.pdbx_description
1 polymer ?
#
loop_
_entity_poly.entity_id
_entity_poly.type
_entity_poly.pdbx_seq_one_letter_code
_entity_poly.pdbx_strand_id
1 'polypeptide(L)'
;DTDTLTFSSPLENAKWEIKVFKGEANKNSQNPATTMTGTSKPNVPYKPSMFSIYYDDQDVTLVVTVSGTVSASSKGSSINVINVICSSSKVGSYTSPAQKVYNPAEFTSNLATLNKEIASTEQRISSYAAYGIDTSAATQNIASAKTKSSAAQAAGSGNIITANANLEAGEAFLVNAERSLALAGLKAANANIVSIDKAADTLYERKWNSEAQYLETKVTSMKYSYDSLAAVYNSGGNPDTVKLDALVTDSYTVLAKANEYLEKSEGLPIMQFLPIIIGVIVAVAAVVGIVFLIRRRRANSWDELG
;
A
#
# COMPACT_ATOMS: atom_id res chain seq x y z
N ASP A 1 53.96 0.61 7.27
CA ASP A 1 53.06 0.28 6.14
C ASP A 1 52.18 1.47 5.81
N THR A 2 51.94 1.68 4.52
CA THR A 2 51.07 2.75 4.02
C THR A 2 49.92 2.11 3.27
N ASP A 3 48.70 2.31 3.76
CA ASP A 3 47.50 1.82 3.11
C ASP A 3 46.80 2.92 2.32
N THR A 4 46.34 2.58 1.12
CA THR A 4 45.58 3.49 0.27
C THR A 4 44.10 3.14 0.36
N LEU A 5 43.31 4.07 0.90
CA LEU A 5 41.84 4.01 0.85
C LEU A 5 41.32 4.76 -0.37
N THR A 6 40.31 4.16 -1.00
CA THR A 6 39.57 4.79 -2.09
C THR A 6 38.14 5.01 -1.65
N PHE A 7 37.66 6.24 -1.77
CA PHE A 7 36.31 6.64 -1.38
C PHE A 7 35.45 6.76 -2.64
N SER A 8 34.20 6.35 -2.60
CA SER A 8 33.26 6.59 -3.70
C SER A 8 31.83 6.74 -3.20
N SER A 9 31.03 7.48 -3.97
CA SER A 9 29.65 7.78 -3.65
C SER A 9 28.83 7.86 -4.94
N PRO A 10 27.58 7.38 -4.96
CA PRO A 10 26.68 7.55 -6.09
C PRO A 10 26.12 8.98 -6.21
N LEU A 11 26.42 9.87 -5.27
CA LEU A 11 25.92 11.24 -5.26
C LEU A 11 26.51 12.10 -6.40
N GLU A 12 25.67 12.93 -6.98
CA GLU A 12 26.05 14.05 -7.84
C GLU A 12 26.66 15.17 -7.01
N ASN A 13 27.75 15.75 -7.54
CA ASN A 13 28.50 16.82 -6.89
C ASN A 13 28.90 16.48 -5.44
N ALA A 14 29.30 15.22 -5.20
CA ALA A 14 29.66 14.73 -3.89
C ALA A 14 30.78 15.58 -3.29
N LYS A 15 30.56 16.10 -2.09
CA LYS A 15 31.49 16.85 -1.27
C LYS A 15 31.90 16.00 -0.09
N TRP A 16 33.18 15.69 0.00
CA TRP A 16 33.78 14.86 1.02
C TRP A 16 34.43 15.71 2.11
N GLU A 17 34.28 15.28 3.35
CA GLU A 17 35.06 15.72 4.50
C GLU A 17 35.58 14.46 5.23
N ILE A 18 36.90 14.34 5.37
CA ILE A 18 37.56 13.20 6.01
C ILE A 18 38.42 13.73 7.14
N LYS A 19 38.08 13.37 8.37
CA LYS A 19 38.83 13.72 9.59
C LYS A 19 39.61 12.51 10.07
N VAL A 20 40.90 12.71 10.30
CA VAL A 20 41.83 11.68 10.76
C VAL A 20 42.18 11.95 12.22
N PHE A 21 41.96 10.95 13.08
CA PHE A 21 42.33 10.98 14.49
C PHE A 21 43.39 9.91 14.75
N LYS A 22 44.51 10.29 15.38
CA LYS A 22 45.55 9.37 15.85
C LYS A 22 45.44 9.21 17.36
N GLY A 23 45.22 8.00 17.86
CA GLY A 23 45.00 7.71 19.27
C GLY A 23 43.62 8.11 19.80
N GLU A 24 43.15 7.40 20.83
CA GLU A 24 41.79 7.52 21.40
C GLU A 24 41.51 8.90 22.03
N ALA A 25 42.53 9.54 22.62
CA ALA A 25 42.40 10.85 23.26
C ALA A 25 42.06 11.99 22.27
N ASN A 26 42.57 11.92 21.04
CA ASN A 26 42.30 12.92 20.00
C ASN A 26 40.89 12.77 19.42
N LYS A 27 40.39 11.54 19.34
CA LYS A 27 39.00 11.25 18.95
C LYS A 27 38.01 11.84 19.95
N ASN A 28 38.25 11.63 21.25
CA ASN A 28 37.34 12.10 22.31
C ASN A 28 37.35 13.63 22.48
N SER A 29 38.46 14.29 22.18
CA SER A 29 38.58 15.75 22.18
C SER A 29 38.11 16.42 20.88
N GLN A 30 37.65 15.64 19.89
CA GLN A 30 37.25 16.11 18.55
C GLN A 30 38.31 16.98 17.84
N ASN A 31 39.59 16.78 18.15
CA ASN A 31 40.68 17.53 17.52
C ASN A 31 41.38 16.64 16.48
N PRO A 32 41.03 16.75 15.18
CA PRO A 32 41.60 15.88 14.16
C PRO A 32 43.07 16.25 13.92
N ALA A 33 43.90 15.22 13.75
CA ALA A 33 45.29 15.41 13.31
C ALA A 33 45.34 15.99 11.89
N THR A 34 44.35 15.69 11.05
CA THR A 34 44.21 16.24 9.70
C THR A 34 42.74 16.22 9.27
N THR A 35 42.31 17.25 8.55
CA THR A 35 41.02 17.32 7.86
C THR A 35 41.26 17.49 6.38
N MET A 36 40.67 16.63 5.56
CA MET A 36 40.72 16.71 4.10
C MET A 36 39.33 16.97 3.54
N THR A 37 39.25 17.83 2.55
CA THR A 37 38.01 18.11 1.82
C THR A 37 38.24 17.95 0.32
N GLY A 38 37.18 17.61 -0.40
CA GLY A 38 37.26 17.53 -1.86
C GLY A 38 35.93 17.17 -2.49
N THR A 39 35.92 17.09 -3.82
CA THR A 39 34.73 16.78 -4.60
C THR A 39 34.94 15.59 -5.52
N SER A 40 33.88 14.85 -5.81
CA SER A 40 33.90 13.78 -6.79
C SER A 40 32.65 13.73 -7.64
N LYS A 41 32.79 13.19 -8.85
CA LYS A 41 31.66 12.81 -9.70
C LYS A 41 31.01 11.51 -9.19
N PRO A 42 29.75 11.22 -9.57
CA PRO A 42 29.07 9.99 -9.19
C PRO A 42 29.89 8.75 -9.53
N ASN A 43 30.04 7.84 -8.58
CA ASN A 43 30.78 6.57 -8.68
C ASN A 43 32.24 6.71 -9.14
N VAL A 44 32.78 7.93 -9.15
CA VAL A 44 34.19 8.15 -9.46
C VAL A 44 34.98 8.06 -8.16
N PRO A 45 36.00 7.18 -8.11
CA PRO A 45 36.95 7.11 -7.00
C PRO A 45 37.49 8.49 -6.60
N TYR A 46 37.15 8.92 -5.39
CA TYR A 46 37.80 10.04 -4.71
C TYR A 46 39.01 9.50 -3.95
N LYS A 47 40.18 10.02 -4.31
CA LYS A 47 41.44 9.82 -3.58
C LYS A 47 41.86 11.19 -3.04
N PRO A 48 41.77 11.43 -1.72
CA PRO A 48 42.17 12.71 -1.17
C PRO A 48 43.66 12.92 -1.45
N SER A 49 44.04 14.10 -1.94
CA SER A 49 45.44 14.44 -2.12
C SER A 49 46.15 14.43 -0.77
N MET A 50 47.37 13.87 -0.72
CA MET A 50 48.18 13.71 0.50
C MET A 50 47.65 12.68 1.53
N PHE A 51 46.71 11.81 1.15
CA PHE A 51 46.24 10.76 2.06
C PHE A 51 47.13 9.52 2.03
N SER A 52 47.88 9.32 3.10
CA SER A 52 48.60 8.08 3.40
C SER A 52 48.40 7.81 4.88
N ILE A 53 47.71 6.71 5.23
CA ILE A 53 47.53 6.35 6.63
C ILE A 53 48.86 5.75 7.10
N TYR A 54 49.51 6.48 7.99
CA TYR A 54 50.70 6.01 8.69
C TYR A 54 50.31 5.68 10.13
N TYR A 55 50.58 4.44 10.52
CA TYR A 55 49.99 3.83 11.71
C TYR A 55 50.79 4.04 12.99
N ASP A 56 52.00 4.62 12.97
CA ASP A 56 52.80 5.12 14.14
C ASP A 56 52.56 4.43 15.51
N ASP A 57 52.41 3.10 15.54
CA ASP A 57 51.99 2.30 16.72
C ASP A 57 50.74 2.81 17.48
N GLN A 58 49.85 3.54 16.80
CA GLN A 58 48.60 4.09 17.36
C GLN A 58 47.39 3.76 16.48
N ASP A 59 46.25 3.51 17.12
CA ASP A 59 44.98 3.36 16.42
C ASP A 59 44.62 4.65 15.65
N VAL A 60 44.28 4.49 14.37
CA VAL A 60 43.81 5.58 13.52
C VAL A 60 42.30 5.44 13.32
N THR A 61 41.54 6.46 13.72
CA THR A 61 40.10 6.54 13.43
C THR A 61 39.85 7.55 12.32
N LEU A 62 39.03 7.15 11.34
CA LEU A 62 38.54 8.02 10.28
C LEU A 62 37.07 8.34 10.53
N VAL A 63 36.73 9.63 10.43
CA VAL A 63 35.34 10.09 10.34
C VAL A 63 35.14 10.65 8.94
N VAL A 64 34.27 9.99 8.17
CA VAL A 64 34.01 10.30 6.76
C VAL A 64 32.58 10.83 6.63
N THR A 65 32.47 12.05 6.14
CA THR A 65 31.19 12.69 5.80
C THR A 65 31.15 12.94 4.30
N VAL A 66 30.02 12.64 3.67
CA VAL A 66 29.75 13.02 2.28
C VAL A 66 28.39 13.72 2.18
N SER A 67 28.32 14.75 1.34
CA SER A 67 27.07 15.44 1.01
C SER A 67 26.98 15.65 -0.50
N GLY A 68 25.78 15.73 -1.05
CA GLY A 68 25.56 15.86 -2.49
C GLY A 68 24.09 15.68 -2.84
N THR A 69 23.79 15.66 -4.13
CA THR A 69 22.44 15.41 -4.65
C THR A 69 22.35 13.99 -5.20
N VAL A 70 21.16 13.40 -5.17
CA VAL A 70 20.91 12.11 -5.83
C VAL A 70 20.34 12.38 -7.22
N SER A 71 20.76 11.61 -8.22
CA SER A 71 20.20 11.72 -9.56
C SER A 71 18.70 11.44 -9.56
N ALA A 72 17.95 12.12 -10.43
CA ALA A 72 16.52 11.87 -10.60
C ALA A 72 16.21 10.44 -11.08
N SER A 73 17.19 9.73 -11.65
CA SER A 73 17.04 8.33 -12.08
C SER A 73 17.09 7.32 -10.91
N SER A 74 17.58 7.72 -9.73
CA SER A 74 17.68 6.85 -8.55
C SER A 74 16.44 6.95 -7.64
N LYS A 75 15.36 7.56 -8.11
CA LYS A 75 14.09 7.71 -7.38
C LYS A 75 13.55 6.35 -6.92
N GLY A 76 13.08 6.28 -5.68
CA GLY A 76 12.51 5.06 -5.10
C GLY A 76 13.53 3.94 -4.87
N SER A 77 14.80 4.15 -5.26
CA SER A 77 15.87 3.18 -5.10
C SER A 77 16.54 3.32 -3.73
N SER A 78 17.14 2.23 -3.28
CA SER A 78 18.02 2.23 -2.12
C SER A 78 19.46 2.39 -2.60
N ILE A 79 20.17 3.37 -2.04
CA ILE A 79 21.57 3.68 -2.41
C ILE A 79 22.49 3.56 -1.19
N ASN A 80 23.67 3.00 -1.36
CA ASN A 80 24.74 3.09 -0.37
C ASN A 80 25.53 4.37 -0.63
N VAL A 81 25.40 5.34 0.27
CA VAL A 81 25.91 6.71 0.07
C VAL A 81 27.43 6.79 0.16
N ILE A 82 28.07 5.94 0.97
CA ILE A 82 29.52 5.91 1.17
C ILE A 82 30.04 4.50 0.90
N ASN A 83 31.04 4.39 0.04
CA ASN A 83 31.87 3.21 -0.14
C ASN A 83 33.33 3.58 0.10
N VAL A 84 34.01 2.80 0.94
CA VAL A 84 35.44 2.91 1.22
C VAL A 84 36.08 1.56 0.93
N ILE A 85 36.92 1.52 -0.09
CA ILE A 85 37.63 0.32 -0.50
C ILE A 85 39.08 0.46 -0.05
N CYS A 86 39.56 -0.53 0.70
CA CYS A 86 40.99 -0.68 0.98
C CYS A 86 41.59 -1.78 0.11
N SER A 87 42.80 -1.54 -0.38
CA SER A 87 43.58 -2.53 -1.15
C SER A 87 44.45 -3.43 -0.27
N SER A 88 44.57 -3.12 1.03
CA SER A 88 45.36 -3.90 1.99
C SER A 88 44.50 -4.95 2.70
N SER A 89 45.13 -6.03 3.16
CA SER A 89 44.50 -7.03 4.01
C SER A 89 44.42 -6.63 5.48
N LYS A 90 44.99 -5.47 5.85
CA LYS A 90 45.10 -4.99 7.23
C LYS A 90 43.96 -4.06 7.64
N VAL A 91 43.30 -3.44 6.66
CA VAL A 91 42.17 -2.52 6.88
C VAL A 91 40.95 -3.01 6.11
N GLY A 92 39.82 -3.16 6.80
CA GLY A 92 38.57 -3.57 6.18
C GLY A 92 38.02 -2.51 5.23
N SER A 93 37.31 -2.96 4.19
CA SER A 93 36.46 -2.09 3.38
C SER A 93 35.15 -1.78 4.13
N TYR A 94 34.52 -0.66 3.80
CA TYR A 94 33.26 -0.23 4.40
C TYR A 94 32.26 0.21 3.34
N THR A 95 31.00 -0.19 3.52
CA THR A 95 29.86 0.29 2.75
C THR A 95 28.80 0.75 3.72
N SER A 96 28.30 1.98 3.56
CA SER A 96 27.24 2.51 4.41
C SER A 96 25.95 1.72 4.23
N PRO A 97 25.07 1.63 5.23
CA PRO A 97 23.72 1.09 5.06
C PRO A 97 22.98 1.74 3.89
N ALA A 98 22.15 0.96 3.21
CA ALA A 98 21.37 1.45 2.08
C ALA A 98 20.31 2.45 2.56
N GLN A 99 20.20 3.59 1.88
CA GLN A 99 19.26 4.66 2.18
C GLN A 99 18.27 4.82 1.02
N LYS A 100 16.98 4.92 1.34
CA LYS A 100 15.93 5.11 0.34
C LYS A 100 15.89 6.57 -0.13
N VAL A 101 15.80 6.74 -1.44
CA VAL A 101 15.78 8.07 -2.08
C VAL A 101 14.34 8.49 -2.31
N TYR A 102 13.93 9.57 -1.64
CA TYR A 102 12.59 10.15 -1.76
C TYR A 102 12.59 11.40 -2.64
N ASN A 103 11.55 11.55 -3.46
CA ASN A 103 11.31 12.77 -4.22
C ASN A 103 10.27 13.66 -3.50
N PRO A 104 10.66 14.81 -2.93
CA PRO A 104 9.71 15.72 -2.28
C PRO A 104 8.58 16.21 -3.19
N ALA A 105 8.81 16.29 -4.50
CA ALA A 105 7.81 16.79 -5.45
C ALA A 105 6.65 15.80 -5.67
N GLU A 106 6.89 14.50 -5.47
CA GLU A 106 5.88 13.45 -5.67
C GLU A 106 5.04 13.20 -4.42
N PHE A 107 5.55 13.60 -3.25
CA PHE A 107 4.90 13.36 -1.95
C PHE A 107 3.44 13.83 -1.92
N THR A 108 3.16 15.05 -2.39
CA THR A 108 1.79 15.61 -2.41
C THR A 108 0.85 14.76 -3.27
N SER A 109 1.30 14.28 -4.43
CA SER A 109 0.49 13.44 -5.32
C SER A 109 0.25 12.05 -4.74
N ASN A 110 1.28 11.47 -4.11
CA ASN A 110 1.18 10.15 -3.52
C ASN A 110 0.24 10.18 -2.30
N LEU A 111 0.35 11.21 -1.46
CA LEU A 111 -0.55 11.42 -0.33
C LEU A 111 -2.00 11.63 -0.78
N ALA A 112 -2.22 12.39 -1.87
CA ALA A 112 -3.54 12.57 -2.45
C ALA A 112 -4.12 11.24 -2.99
N THR A 113 -3.28 10.40 -3.60
CA THR A 113 -3.68 9.07 -4.09
C THR A 113 -4.09 8.16 -2.93
N LEU A 114 -3.25 8.04 -1.90
CA LEU A 114 -3.55 7.28 -0.69
C LEU A 114 -4.88 7.72 -0.06
N ASN A 115 -5.11 9.03 0.10
CA ASN A 115 -6.36 9.55 0.67
C ASN A 115 -7.59 9.24 -0.18
N LYS A 116 -7.45 9.30 -1.51
CA LYS A 116 -8.53 8.94 -2.44
C LYS A 116 -8.87 7.45 -2.32
N GLU A 117 -7.86 6.59 -2.22
CA GLU A 117 -8.06 5.15 -2.10
C GLU A 117 -8.65 4.77 -0.75
N ILE A 118 -8.17 5.36 0.36
CA ILE A 118 -8.78 5.22 1.70
C ILE A 118 -10.28 5.54 1.64
N ALA A 119 -10.66 6.67 1.05
CA ALA A 119 -12.06 7.07 0.95
C ALA A 119 -12.88 6.09 0.08
N SER A 120 -12.27 5.55 -0.98
CA SER A 120 -12.91 4.53 -1.83
C SER A 120 -13.15 3.23 -1.06
N THR A 121 -12.17 2.76 -0.27
CA THR A 121 -12.31 1.56 0.55
C THR A 121 -13.32 1.76 1.69
N GLU A 122 -13.39 2.95 2.30
CA GLU A 122 -14.41 3.30 3.31
C GLU A 122 -15.84 3.17 2.75
N GLN A 123 -16.07 3.60 1.50
CA GLN A 123 -17.36 3.45 0.84
C GLN A 123 -17.71 1.97 0.66
N ARG A 124 -16.76 1.15 0.22
CA ARG A 124 -16.95 -0.29 0.03
C ARG A 124 -17.20 -1.03 1.35
N ILE A 125 -16.48 -0.67 2.41
CA ILE A 125 -16.73 -1.16 3.77
C ILE A 125 -18.17 -0.85 4.18
N SER A 126 -18.63 0.38 3.93
CA SER A 126 -20.00 0.79 4.28
C SER A 126 -21.05 0.01 3.48
N SER A 127 -20.81 -0.22 2.18
CA SER A 127 -21.68 -1.06 1.34
C SER A 127 -21.73 -2.51 1.84
N TYR A 128 -20.60 -3.10 2.21
CA TYR A 128 -20.56 -4.48 2.72
C TYR A 128 -21.23 -4.59 4.09
N ALA A 129 -21.03 -3.62 4.97
CA ALA A 129 -21.70 -3.55 6.26
C ALA A 129 -23.24 -3.44 6.11
N ALA A 130 -23.73 -2.74 5.07
CA ALA A 130 -25.17 -2.67 4.78
C ALA A 130 -25.78 -4.03 4.38
N TYR A 131 -24.96 -4.94 3.84
CA TYR A 131 -25.34 -6.34 3.60
C TYR A 131 -25.19 -7.24 4.85
N GLY A 132 -24.84 -6.68 6.01
CA GLY A 132 -24.57 -7.43 7.24
C GLY A 132 -23.25 -8.21 7.22
N ILE A 133 -22.36 -7.91 6.27
CA ILE A 133 -21.03 -8.55 6.20
C ILE A 133 -20.15 -7.97 7.31
N ASP A 134 -19.44 -8.84 8.04
CA ASP A 134 -18.45 -8.40 9.03
C ASP A 134 -17.24 -7.74 8.36
N THR A 135 -17.12 -6.43 8.53
CA THR A 135 -16.05 -5.59 7.99
C THR A 135 -15.08 -5.08 9.06
N SER A 136 -15.12 -5.65 10.27
CA SER A 136 -14.34 -5.19 11.43
C SER A 136 -12.84 -5.10 11.15
N ALA A 137 -12.24 -6.15 10.57
CA ALA A 137 -10.82 -6.19 10.23
C ALA A 137 -10.43 -5.16 9.16
N ALA A 138 -11.28 -4.94 8.15
CA ALA A 138 -11.04 -3.91 7.13
C ALA A 138 -11.14 -2.50 7.74
N THR A 139 -12.13 -2.28 8.61
CA THR A 139 -12.35 -1.01 9.33
C THR A 139 -11.15 -0.65 10.20
N GLN A 140 -10.59 -1.61 10.95
CA GLN A 140 -9.41 -1.41 11.78
C GLN A 140 -8.18 -1.02 10.95
N ASN A 141 -7.96 -1.69 9.82
CA ASN A 141 -6.84 -1.39 8.94
C ASN A 141 -6.99 -0.01 8.28
N ILE A 142 -8.20 0.37 7.85
CA ILE A 142 -8.47 1.72 7.33
C ILE A 142 -8.23 2.80 8.38
N ALA A 143 -8.64 2.58 9.63
CA ALA A 143 -8.34 3.51 10.71
C ALA A 143 -6.82 3.72 10.86
N SER A 144 -6.05 2.63 10.80
CA SER A 144 -4.59 2.68 10.85
C SER A 144 -3.98 3.40 9.64
N ALA A 145 -4.51 3.17 8.43
CA ALA A 145 -4.10 3.85 7.21
C ALA A 145 -4.36 5.37 7.31
N LYS A 146 -5.51 5.79 7.86
CA LYS A 146 -5.84 7.20 8.10
C LYS A 146 -4.87 7.86 9.08
N THR A 147 -4.60 7.21 10.21
CA THR A 147 -3.62 7.71 11.18
C THR A 147 -2.25 7.93 10.52
N LYS A 148 -1.81 7.01 9.66
CA LYS A 148 -0.54 7.12 8.93
C LYS A 148 -0.56 8.19 7.86
N SER A 149 -1.65 8.33 7.10
CA SER A 149 -1.83 9.42 6.14
C SER A 149 -1.76 10.80 6.82
N SER A 150 -2.47 10.98 7.95
CA SER A 150 -2.42 12.23 8.72
C SER A 150 -1.01 12.51 9.28
N ALA A 151 -0.30 11.48 9.76
CA ALA A 151 1.08 11.63 10.21
C ALA A 151 2.04 12.00 9.08
N ALA A 152 1.85 11.43 7.88
CA ALA A 152 2.60 11.79 6.68
C ALA A 152 2.35 13.26 6.32
N GLN A 153 1.09 13.69 6.29
CA GLN A 153 0.70 15.08 6.03
C GLN A 153 1.33 16.06 7.03
N ALA A 154 1.32 15.73 8.32
CA ALA A 154 1.89 16.56 9.37
C ALA A 154 3.42 16.71 9.25
N ALA A 155 4.12 15.65 8.85
CA ALA A 155 5.56 15.71 8.60
C ALA A 155 5.92 16.55 7.36
N GLY A 156 5.11 16.43 6.30
CA GLY A 156 5.23 17.23 5.09
C GLY A 156 6.59 17.14 4.37
N SER A 157 6.84 18.07 3.44
CA SER A 157 8.10 18.12 2.69
C SER A 157 9.30 18.56 3.54
N GLY A 158 9.06 19.22 4.68
CA GLY A 158 10.11 19.63 5.63
C GLY A 158 10.78 18.47 6.37
N ASN A 159 10.10 17.32 6.48
CA ASN A 159 10.67 16.07 7.00
C ASN A 159 10.31 14.89 6.10
N ILE A 160 10.82 14.96 4.86
CA ILE A 160 10.42 14.06 3.76
C ILE A 160 10.67 12.57 4.05
N ILE A 161 11.70 12.25 4.83
CA ILE A 161 12.00 10.87 5.25
C ILE A 161 10.87 10.33 6.13
N THR A 162 10.47 11.09 7.14
CA THR A 162 9.37 10.71 8.04
C THR A 162 8.03 10.70 7.32
N ALA A 163 7.82 11.67 6.41
CA ALA A 163 6.60 11.77 5.63
C ALA A 163 6.39 10.55 4.72
N ASN A 164 7.42 10.13 3.98
CA ASN A 164 7.32 8.94 3.13
C ASN A 164 7.27 7.63 3.92
N ALA A 165 7.99 7.52 5.03
CA ALA A 165 7.89 6.33 5.89
C ALA A 165 6.45 6.13 6.42
N ASN A 166 5.76 7.21 6.77
CA ASN A 166 4.34 7.14 7.14
C ASN A 166 3.43 6.87 5.95
N LEU A 167 3.74 7.41 4.76
CA LEU A 167 2.99 7.15 3.54
C LEU A 167 3.04 5.66 3.17
N GLU A 168 4.22 5.05 3.16
CA GLU A 168 4.42 3.62 2.90
C GLU A 168 3.71 2.73 3.93
N ALA A 169 3.77 3.11 5.21
CA ALA A 169 3.02 2.41 6.25
C ALA A 169 1.49 2.53 6.03
N GLY A 170 1.02 3.70 5.58
CA GLY A 170 -0.38 3.93 5.23
C GLY A 170 -0.85 3.06 4.07
N GLU A 171 -0.04 2.98 3.00
CA GLU A 171 -0.29 2.10 1.84
C GLU A 171 -0.34 0.62 2.27
N ALA A 172 0.57 0.18 3.13
CA ALA A 172 0.56 -1.20 3.65
C ALA A 172 -0.74 -1.52 4.42
N PHE A 173 -1.21 -0.59 5.26
CA PHE A 173 -2.49 -0.75 5.95
C PHE A 173 -3.68 -0.72 4.99
N LEU A 174 -3.65 0.10 3.94
CA LEU A 174 -4.68 0.11 2.89
C LEU A 174 -4.74 -1.24 2.16
N VAL A 175 -3.60 -1.81 1.76
CA VAL A 175 -3.55 -3.14 1.15
C VAL A 175 -4.12 -4.21 2.10
N ASN A 176 -3.79 -4.15 3.39
CA ASN A 176 -4.36 -5.07 4.38
C ASN A 176 -5.87 -4.89 4.58
N ALA A 177 -6.36 -3.65 4.53
CA ALA A 177 -7.79 -3.37 4.56
C ALA A 177 -8.51 -3.98 3.35
N GLU A 178 -7.96 -3.77 2.16
CA GLU A 178 -8.48 -4.30 0.90
C GLU A 178 -8.51 -5.84 0.90
N ARG A 179 -7.43 -6.49 1.34
CA ARG A 179 -7.40 -7.95 1.51
C ARG A 179 -8.42 -8.45 2.54
N SER A 180 -8.59 -7.75 3.66
CA SER A 180 -9.55 -8.14 4.70
C SER A 180 -10.98 -8.02 4.20
N LEU A 181 -11.29 -6.93 3.49
CA LEU A 181 -12.60 -6.72 2.87
C LEU A 181 -12.85 -7.76 1.78
N ALA A 182 -11.83 -8.09 0.98
CA ALA A 182 -11.94 -9.09 -0.07
C ALA A 182 -12.29 -10.47 0.49
N LEU A 183 -11.64 -10.88 1.58
CA LEU A 183 -11.95 -12.13 2.28
C LEU A 183 -13.39 -12.15 2.78
N ALA A 184 -13.85 -11.05 3.39
CA ALA A 184 -15.21 -10.94 3.91
C ALA A 184 -16.25 -11.05 2.77
N GLY A 185 -16.02 -10.34 1.66
CA GLY A 185 -16.87 -10.40 0.47
C GLY A 185 -16.94 -11.78 -0.15
N LEU A 186 -15.78 -12.43 -0.36
CA LEU A 186 -15.72 -13.80 -0.89
C LEU A 186 -16.46 -14.79 0.00
N LYS A 187 -16.28 -14.72 1.33
CA LYS A 187 -17.00 -15.58 2.28
C LYS A 187 -18.51 -15.40 2.19
N ALA A 188 -18.99 -14.16 2.19
CA ALA A 188 -20.41 -13.84 2.11
C ALA A 188 -21.01 -14.30 0.77
N ALA A 189 -20.35 -13.99 -0.34
CA ALA A 189 -20.78 -14.42 -1.67
C ALA A 189 -20.89 -15.94 -1.78
N ASN A 190 -19.89 -16.68 -1.29
CA ASN A 190 -19.92 -18.15 -1.31
C ASN A 190 -21.07 -18.72 -0.48
N ALA A 191 -21.31 -18.18 0.72
CA ALA A 191 -22.43 -18.61 1.56
C ALA A 191 -23.79 -18.38 0.87
N ASN A 192 -23.96 -17.24 0.19
CA ASN A 192 -25.15 -16.93 -0.59
C ASN A 192 -25.29 -17.87 -1.81
N ILE A 193 -24.20 -18.10 -2.56
CA ILE A 193 -24.18 -19.02 -3.71
C ILE A 193 -24.66 -20.41 -3.28
N VAL A 194 -24.14 -20.96 -2.17
CA VAL A 194 -24.55 -22.27 -1.63
C VAL A 194 -26.03 -22.27 -1.22
N SER A 195 -26.52 -21.17 -0.67
CA SER A 195 -27.92 -21.06 -0.25
C SER A 195 -28.88 -20.99 -1.45
N ILE A 196 -28.48 -20.29 -2.51
CA ILE A 196 -29.23 -20.19 -3.77
C ILE A 196 -29.27 -21.56 -4.47
N ASP A 197 -28.16 -22.30 -4.48
CA ASP A 197 -28.06 -23.66 -5.04
C ASP A 197 -29.12 -24.58 -4.38
N LYS A 198 -29.15 -24.59 -3.05
CA LYS A 198 -30.15 -25.35 -2.27
C LYS A 198 -31.59 -24.90 -2.54
N ALA A 199 -31.82 -23.61 -2.74
CA ALA A 199 -33.13 -23.08 -3.08
C ALA A 199 -33.58 -23.59 -4.47
N ALA A 200 -32.66 -23.65 -5.45
CA ALA A 200 -32.94 -24.21 -6.76
C ALA A 200 -33.34 -25.70 -6.67
N ASP A 201 -32.59 -26.51 -5.91
CA ASP A 201 -32.92 -27.92 -5.65
C ASP A 201 -34.33 -28.07 -5.05
N THR A 202 -34.64 -27.26 -4.04
CA THR A 202 -35.96 -27.27 -3.38
C THR A 202 -37.09 -26.90 -4.35
N LEU A 203 -36.86 -25.92 -5.24
CA LEU A 203 -37.85 -25.51 -6.23
C LEU A 203 -38.09 -26.60 -7.29
N TYR A 204 -37.06 -27.35 -7.69
CA TYR A 204 -37.23 -28.51 -8.57
C TYR A 204 -38.11 -29.60 -7.92
N GLU A 205 -37.88 -29.90 -6.64
CA GLU A 205 -38.71 -30.85 -5.88
C GLU A 205 -40.17 -30.41 -5.85
N ARG A 206 -40.40 -29.09 -5.74
CA ARG A 206 -41.74 -28.45 -5.72
C ARG A 206 -42.34 -28.20 -7.10
N LYS A 207 -41.69 -28.63 -8.20
CA LYS A 207 -42.12 -28.46 -9.59
C LYS A 207 -42.13 -27.00 -10.11
N TRP A 208 -41.40 -26.10 -9.45
CA TRP A 208 -41.12 -24.74 -9.90
C TRP A 208 -39.89 -24.70 -10.82
N ASN A 209 -39.94 -25.46 -11.91
CA ASN A 209 -38.77 -25.78 -12.74
C ASN A 209 -38.15 -24.54 -13.43
N SER A 210 -38.96 -23.57 -13.84
CA SER A 210 -38.49 -22.37 -14.54
C SER A 210 -37.65 -21.48 -13.63
N GLU A 211 -38.14 -21.25 -12.41
CA GLU A 211 -37.47 -20.48 -11.37
C GLU A 211 -36.20 -21.19 -10.89
N ALA A 212 -36.26 -22.52 -10.70
CA ALA A 212 -35.11 -23.33 -10.36
C ALA A 212 -34.00 -23.21 -11.43
N GLN A 213 -34.34 -23.34 -12.71
CA GLN A 213 -33.39 -23.22 -13.81
C GLN A 213 -32.77 -21.83 -13.93
N TYR A 214 -33.55 -20.78 -13.64
CA TYR A 214 -33.02 -19.41 -13.55
C TYR A 214 -31.98 -19.30 -12.43
N LEU A 215 -32.25 -19.83 -11.24
CA LEU A 215 -31.31 -19.80 -10.11
C LEU A 215 -30.04 -20.60 -10.40
N GLU A 216 -30.15 -21.80 -10.98
CA GLU A 216 -29.00 -22.64 -11.36
C GLU A 216 -28.07 -21.93 -12.36
N THR A 217 -28.66 -21.25 -13.35
CA THR A 217 -27.90 -20.46 -14.34
C THR A 217 -27.13 -19.33 -13.64
N LYS A 218 -27.76 -18.65 -12.67
CA LYS A 218 -27.09 -17.60 -11.89
C LYS A 218 -26.00 -18.15 -10.99
N VAL A 219 -26.24 -19.27 -10.31
CA VAL A 219 -25.25 -19.95 -9.48
C VAL A 219 -24.03 -20.32 -10.30
N THR A 220 -24.21 -20.88 -11.50
CA THR A 220 -23.09 -21.26 -12.38
C THR A 220 -22.21 -20.06 -12.73
N SER A 221 -22.82 -18.94 -13.13
CA SER A 221 -22.09 -17.69 -13.44
C SER A 221 -21.35 -17.12 -12.21
N MET A 222 -22.00 -17.14 -11.05
CA MET A 222 -21.41 -16.65 -9.81
C MET A 222 -20.27 -17.56 -9.31
N LYS A 223 -20.40 -18.89 -9.42
CA LYS A 223 -19.34 -19.87 -9.10
C LYS A 223 -18.10 -19.60 -9.94
N TYR A 224 -18.25 -19.40 -11.26
CA TYR A 224 -17.11 -19.05 -12.13
C TYR A 224 -16.41 -17.75 -11.69
N SER A 225 -17.19 -16.70 -11.40
CA SER A 225 -16.64 -15.42 -10.94
C SER A 225 -15.95 -15.55 -9.58
N TYR A 226 -16.57 -16.29 -8.65
CA TYR A 226 -16.02 -16.59 -7.34
C TYR A 226 -14.70 -17.34 -7.43
N ASP A 227 -14.64 -18.42 -8.21
CA ASP A 227 -13.44 -19.26 -8.34
C ASP A 227 -12.26 -18.45 -8.91
N SER A 228 -12.51 -17.59 -9.90
CA SER A 228 -11.49 -16.71 -10.45
C SER A 228 -10.94 -15.72 -9.42
N LEU A 229 -11.80 -15.10 -8.61
CA LEU A 229 -11.39 -14.12 -7.60
C LEU A 229 -10.73 -14.81 -6.40
N ALA A 230 -11.25 -15.95 -5.97
CA ALA A 230 -10.70 -16.76 -4.89
C ALA A 230 -9.31 -17.30 -5.25
N ALA A 231 -9.08 -17.71 -6.50
CA ALA A 231 -7.76 -18.13 -6.97
C ALA A 231 -6.71 -17.00 -6.85
N VAL A 232 -7.08 -15.76 -7.22
CA VAL A 232 -6.21 -14.59 -7.06
C VAL A 232 -5.94 -14.32 -5.58
N TYR A 233 -6.96 -14.38 -4.72
CA TYR A 233 -6.79 -14.17 -3.28
C TYR A 233 -5.86 -15.22 -2.65
N ASN A 234 -6.10 -16.50 -2.96
CA ASN A 234 -5.39 -17.65 -2.38
C ASN A 234 -3.93 -17.74 -2.86
N SER A 235 -3.62 -17.20 -4.04
CA SER A 235 -2.23 -17.06 -4.52
C SER A 235 -1.49 -15.87 -3.92
N GLY A 236 -2.11 -15.14 -2.97
CA GLY A 236 -1.50 -13.97 -2.34
C GLY A 236 -1.70 -12.67 -3.10
N GLY A 237 -2.39 -12.70 -4.25
CA GLY A 237 -2.77 -11.50 -5.01
C GLY A 237 -3.95 -10.75 -4.38
N ASN A 238 -4.24 -9.57 -4.95
CA ASN A 238 -5.41 -8.76 -4.60
C ASN A 238 -6.48 -8.94 -5.70
N PRO A 239 -7.68 -9.48 -5.37
CA PRO A 239 -8.75 -9.61 -6.34
C PRO A 239 -9.17 -8.26 -6.92
N ASP A 240 -9.66 -8.28 -8.16
CA ASP A 240 -10.29 -7.10 -8.79
C ASP A 240 -11.51 -6.67 -7.97
N THR A 241 -11.44 -5.47 -7.41
CA THR A 241 -12.44 -4.95 -6.47
C THR A 241 -13.78 -4.70 -7.15
N VAL A 242 -13.81 -4.29 -8.41
CA VAL A 242 -15.04 -4.05 -9.17
C VAL A 242 -15.77 -5.37 -9.41
N LYS A 243 -15.05 -6.41 -9.83
CA LYS A 243 -15.63 -7.74 -10.04
C LYS A 243 -16.09 -8.36 -8.73
N LEU A 244 -15.34 -8.19 -7.65
CA LEU A 244 -15.74 -8.68 -6.34
C LEU A 244 -17.01 -7.99 -5.83
N ASP A 245 -17.07 -6.66 -5.93
CA ASP A 245 -18.24 -5.89 -5.50
C ASP A 245 -19.49 -6.28 -6.31
N ALA A 246 -19.33 -6.54 -7.62
CA ALA A 246 -20.39 -7.06 -8.47
C ALA A 246 -20.85 -8.46 -8.02
N LEU A 247 -19.92 -9.38 -7.76
CA LEU A 247 -20.23 -10.72 -7.26
C LEU A 247 -20.99 -10.68 -5.93
N VAL A 248 -20.53 -9.85 -4.98
CA VAL A 248 -21.22 -9.68 -3.68
C VAL A 248 -22.64 -9.17 -3.93
N THR A 249 -22.80 -8.09 -4.69
CA THR A 249 -24.10 -7.49 -5.00
C THR A 249 -25.05 -8.49 -5.67
N ASP A 250 -24.55 -9.22 -6.67
CA ASP A 250 -25.33 -10.24 -7.40
C ASP A 250 -25.76 -11.37 -6.47
N SER A 251 -24.87 -11.84 -5.60
CA SER A 251 -25.18 -12.93 -4.66
C SER A 251 -26.33 -12.57 -3.72
N TYR A 252 -26.37 -11.33 -3.20
CA TYR A 252 -27.46 -10.86 -2.33
C TYR A 252 -28.75 -10.65 -3.12
N THR A 253 -28.65 -10.10 -4.33
CA THR A 253 -29.81 -9.85 -5.20
C THR A 253 -30.48 -11.15 -5.62
N VAL A 254 -29.70 -12.16 -6.01
CA VAL A 254 -30.23 -13.46 -6.42
C VAL A 254 -30.74 -14.25 -5.22
N LEU A 255 -30.10 -14.16 -4.04
CA LEU A 255 -30.61 -14.77 -2.82
C LEU A 255 -31.99 -14.23 -2.43
N ALA A 256 -32.19 -12.92 -2.53
CA ALA A 256 -33.51 -12.32 -2.28
C ALA A 256 -34.59 -12.89 -3.22
N LYS A 257 -34.28 -13.05 -4.51
CA LYS A 257 -35.18 -13.69 -5.47
C LYS A 257 -35.42 -15.17 -5.18
N ALA A 258 -34.39 -15.89 -4.77
CA ALA A 258 -34.51 -17.30 -4.39
C ALA A 258 -35.49 -17.47 -3.22
N ASN A 259 -35.39 -16.62 -2.19
CA ASN A 259 -36.33 -16.62 -1.07
C ASN A 259 -37.75 -16.26 -1.51
N GLU A 260 -37.93 -15.27 -2.39
CA GLU A 260 -39.23 -14.92 -2.95
C GLU A 260 -39.89 -16.11 -3.69
N TYR A 261 -39.11 -16.86 -4.47
CA TYR A 261 -39.61 -18.06 -5.16
C TYR A 261 -39.97 -19.17 -4.16
N LEU A 262 -39.16 -19.39 -3.14
CA LEU A 262 -39.46 -20.36 -2.09
C LEU A 262 -40.77 -20.01 -1.38
N GLU A 263 -40.97 -18.76 -0.95
CA GLU A 263 -42.21 -18.31 -0.30
C GLU A 263 -43.43 -18.53 -1.20
N LYS A 264 -43.35 -18.15 -2.49
CA LYS A 264 -44.43 -18.38 -3.45
C LYS A 264 -44.72 -19.85 -3.68
N SER A 265 -43.69 -20.70 -3.66
CA SER A 265 -43.85 -22.15 -3.82
C SER A 265 -44.56 -22.83 -2.64
N GLU A 266 -44.57 -22.21 -1.46
CA GLU A 266 -45.21 -22.75 -0.25
C GLU A 266 -46.69 -22.38 -0.12
N GLY A 267 -47.21 -21.49 -0.98
CA GLY A 267 -48.60 -21.01 -0.88
C GLY A 267 -48.89 -20.23 0.41
N LEU A 268 -47.86 -19.85 1.17
CA LEU A 268 -47.99 -19.07 2.40
C LEU A 268 -48.19 -17.58 2.05
N PRO A 269 -49.16 -16.89 2.68
CA PRO A 269 -49.36 -15.46 2.47
C PRO A 269 -48.19 -14.68 3.05
N ILE A 270 -47.59 -13.83 2.21
CA ILE A 270 -46.61 -12.76 2.46
C ILE A 270 -46.33 -12.53 3.96
N MET A 271 -45.41 -13.30 4.52
CA MET A 271 -44.87 -12.98 5.85
C MET A 271 -43.80 -11.91 5.64
N GLN A 272 -44.18 -10.67 5.95
CA GLN A 272 -43.34 -9.48 5.88
C GLN A 272 -41.97 -9.70 6.56
N PHE A 273 -40.94 -9.97 5.77
CA PHE A 273 -39.56 -9.67 6.17
C PHE A 273 -39.26 -8.19 5.88
N LEU A 274 -39.78 -7.27 6.72
CA LEU A 274 -39.22 -5.92 6.89
C LEU A 274 -38.02 -6.02 7.86
N PRO A 275 -36.91 -5.22 7.78
CA PRO A 275 -36.57 -4.09 6.91
C PRO A 275 -35.14 -4.14 6.29
N ILE A 276 -34.52 -5.32 6.13
CA ILE A 276 -33.15 -5.40 5.55
C ILE A 276 -33.18 -5.07 4.05
N ILE A 277 -34.24 -5.46 3.34
CA ILE A 277 -34.35 -5.33 1.88
C ILE A 277 -34.53 -3.87 1.43
N ILE A 278 -35.30 -3.07 2.17
CA ILE A 278 -35.45 -1.62 1.89
C ILE A 278 -34.17 -0.87 2.30
N GLY A 279 -33.53 -1.25 3.40
CA GLY A 279 -32.23 -0.70 3.81
C GLY A 279 -31.15 -0.92 2.74
N VAL A 280 -31.08 -2.10 2.13
CA VAL A 280 -30.14 -2.44 1.07
C VAL A 280 -30.42 -1.67 -0.23
N ILE A 281 -31.68 -1.57 -0.66
CA ILE A 281 -32.03 -0.79 -1.87
C ILE A 281 -31.78 0.71 -1.66
N VAL A 282 -32.12 1.26 -0.49
CA VAL A 282 -31.86 2.67 -0.16
C VAL A 282 -30.36 2.93 0.02
N ALA A 283 -29.60 2.00 0.60
CA ALA A 283 -28.15 2.10 0.71
C ALA A 283 -27.48 2.06 -0.66
N VAL A 284 -27.90 1.17 -1.56
CA VAL A 284 -27.40 1.12 -2.95
C VAL A 284 -27.79 2.40 -3.71
N ALA A 285 -29.02 2.91 -3.58
CA ALA A 285 -29.44 4.16 -4.19
C ALA A 285 -28.69 5.39 -3.61
N ALA A 286 -28.39 5.40 -2.32
CA ALA A 286 -27.59 6.44 -1.68
C ALA A 286 -26.13 6.37 -2.11
N VAL A 287 -25.53 5.18 -2.23
CA VAL A 287 -24.15 5.00 -2.72
C VAL A 287 -24.05 5.40 -4.18
N VAL A 288 -24.97 4.96 -5.04
CA VAL A 288 -25.04 5.40 -6.45
C VAL A 288 -25.28 6.91 -6.53
N GLY A 289 -26.16 7.47 -5.69
CA GLY A 289 -26.43 8.89 -5.58
C GLY A 289 -25.20 9.70 -5.16
N ILE A 290 -24.44 9.24 -4.17
CA ILE A 290 -23.19 9.87 -3.69
C ILE A 290 -22.09 9.77 -4.74
N VAL A 291 -21.90 8.61 -5.37
CA VAL A 291 -20.92 8.41 -6.46
C VAL A 291 -21.27 9.30 -7.66
N PHE A 292 -22.55 9.41 -8.01
CA PHE A 292 -23.04 10.30 -9.07
C PHE A 292 -22.86 11.78 -8.68
N LEU A 293 -23.12 12.18 -7.43
CA LEU A 293 -22.89 13.54 -6.93
C LEU A 293 -21.40 13.92 -6.93
N ILE A 294 -20.51 13.02 -6.51
CA ILE A 294 -19.06 13.22 -6.53
C ILE A 294 -18.55 13.31 -7.98
N ARG A 295 -19.02 12.44 -8.88
CA ARG A 295 -18.69 12.52 -10.32
C ARG A 295 -19.23 13.80 -10.96
N ARG A 296 -20.46 14.20 -10.65
CA ARG A 296 -21.08 15.42 -11.19
C ARG A 296 -20.42 16.70 -10.67
N ARG A 297 -20.03 16.75 -9.38
CA ARG A 297 -19.25 17.88 -8.86
C ARG A 297 -17.90 18.02 -9.55
N ARG A 298 -17.20 16.90 -9.85
CA ARG A 298 -15.92 16.94 -10.59
C ARG A 298 -16.09 17.26 -12.07
N ALA A 299 -17.19 16.86 -12.70
CA ALA A 299 -17.50 17.17 -14.09
C ALA A 299 -17.89 18.65 -14.30
N ASN A 300 -18.50 19.29 -13.31
CA ASN A 300 -18.92 20.69 -13.35
C ASN A 300 -17.91 21.67 -12.69
N SER A 301 -16.68 21.25 -12.40
CA SER A 301 -15.63 22.13 -11.84
C SER A 301 -14.66 22.68 -12.91
N TRP A 302 -15.05 22.61 -14.19
CA TRP A 302 -14.37 23.32 -15.26
C TRP A 302 -15.32 24.41 -15.75
N ASP A 303 -14.79 25.63 -15.81
CA ASP A 303 -15.47 26.90 -16.00
C ASP A 303 -16.32 27.38 -14.82
N GLU A 304 -15.69 28.18 -13.95
CA GLU A 304 -16.03 29.60 -13.91
C GLU A 304 -14.90 30.40 -13.21
N LEU A 305 -14.21 31.20 -14.03
CA LEU A 305 -13.48 32.45 -13.72
C LEU A 305 -12.04 32.36 -13.20
N GLY A 306 -11.10 32.82 -14.04
CA GLY A 306 -9.88 33.53 -13.63
C GLY A 306 -8.57 32.88 -14.00
#